data_AF-A0A4Y2F1I4-F1
#
_entry.id   AF-A0A4Y2F1I4-F1
#
_cell.length_a   1.000
_cell.length_b   1.000
_cell.length_c   1.000
_cell.angle_alpha   90.00
_cell.angle_beta   90.00
_cell.angle_gamma   90.00
#
_symmetry.space_group_name_H-M   'P 1'
#
loop_
_entity.id
_entity.type
_entity.pdbx_description
1 polymer ?
#
loop_
_entity_poly.entity_id
_entity_poly.type
_entity_poly.pdbx_seq_one_letter_code
_entity_poly.pdbx_strand_id
1 'polypeptide(L)'
;MNIICQFCKSKKFAAERPSDGKFTSCCRKGKIKLEKPSDVLGNDLLYTNFILDLLTNPNNPDYKNFHDNIRSYNSAVSLASMGAKVVDFSGGGPYVFKVHV
;
A
#
# COMPACT_ATOMS: atom_id res chain seq x y z
N MET A 1 -10.54 -8.86 -1.64
CA MET A 1 -10.26 -8.08 -0.41
C MET A 1 -11.59 -7.62 0.15
N ASN A 2 -12.14 -8.28 1.17
CA ASN A 2 -13.57 -8.18 1.47
C ASN A 2 -13.84 -7.66 2.89
N ILE A 3 -12.80 -7.41 3.69
CA ILE A 3 -12.95 -6.83 5.02
C ILE A 3 -12.60 -5.35 4.96
N ILE A 4 -13.42 -4.52 5.59
CA ILE A 4 -13.23 -3.08 5.63
C ILE A 4 -12.77 -2.69 7.04
N CYS A 5 -11.70 -1.91 7.13
CA CYS A 5 -11.28 -1.34 8.40
C CYS A 5 -12.34 -0.33 8.89
N GLN A 6 -12.84 -0.51 10.11
CA GLN A 6 -13.89 0.34 10.66
C GLN A 6 -13.51 1.82 10.75
N PHE A 7 -12.22 2.11 10.97
CA PHE A 7 -11.69 3.46 11.22
C PHE A 7 -11.36 4.21 9.92
N CYS A 8 -10.49 3.66 9.08
CA CYS A 8 -10.00 4.34 7.86
C CYS A 8 -10.63 3.83 6.55
N LYS A 9 -11.58 2.89 6.62
CA LYS A 9 -12.29 2.30 5.47
C LYS A 9 -11.39 1.61 4.43
N SER A 10 -10.11 1.37 4.73
CA SER A 10 -9.24 0.56 3.87
C SER A 10 -9.78 -0.86 3.72
N LYS A 11 -9.73 -1.39 2.49
CA LYS A 11 -10.04 -2.79 2.18
C LYS A 11 -8.85 -3.67 2.58
N LYS A 12 -9.11 -4.81 3.20
CA LYS A 12 -8.14 -5.76 3.74
C LYS A 12 -8.50 -7.19 3.37
N PHE A 13 -7.51 -8.08 3.39
CA PHE A 13 -7.75 -9.51 3.24
C PHE A 13 -8.23 -10.13 4.55
N ALA A 14 -9.06 -11.17 4.46
CA ALA A 14 -9.58 -11.83 5.66
C ALA A 14 -8.47 -12.42 6.54
N ALA A 15 -7.43 -12.98 5.92
CA ALA A 15 -6.25 -13.51 6.60
C ALA A 15 -5.43 -12.46 7.36
N GLU A 16 -5.60 -11.17 7.07
CA GLU A 16 -4.88 -10.07 7.76
C GLU A 16 -5.61 -9.61 9.03
N ARG A 17 -6.81 -10.14 9.31
CA ARG A 17 -7.61 -9.72 10.45
C ARG A 17 -6.99 -10.26 11.74
N PRO A 18 -6.55 -9.38 12.67
CA PRO A 18 -6.06 -9.85 13.97
C PRO A 18 -7.20 -10.40 14.84
N SER A 19 -6.87 -11.14 15.90
CA SER A 19 -7.84 -11.74 16.82
C SER A 19 -8.76 -10.71 17.50
N ASP A 20 -8.26 -9.49 17.75
CA ASP A 20 -9.03 -8.38 18.31
C ASP A 20 -9.93 -7.65 17.28
N GLY A 21 -9.88 -8.08 16.01
CA GLY A 21 -10.64 -7.50 14.91
C GLY A 21 -10.22 -6.08 14.49
N LYS A 22 -9.14 -5.52 15.06
CA LYS A 22 -8.71 -4.13 14.82
C LYS A 22 -7.38 -4.10 14.07
N PHE A 23 -7.42 -3.63 12.82
CA PHE A 23 -6.23 -3.53 11.99
C PHE A 23 -5.21 -2.52 12.52
N THR A 24 -3.97 -2.98 12.68
CA THR A 24 -2.81 -2.15 13.03
C THR A 24 -2.14 -1.55 11.79
N SER A 25 -2.08 -2.30 10.68
CA SER A 25 -1.28 -1.94 9.50
C SER A 25 -1.75 -0.71 8.73
N CYS A 26 -3.03 -0.33 8.80
CA CYS A 26 -3.56 0.80 8.03
C CYS A 26 -3.57 2.13 8.79
N CYS A 27 -4.15 2.15 10.00
CA CYS A 27 -4.36 3.37 10.78
C CYS A 27 -4.05 3.16 12.26
N ARG A 28 -3.28 2.11 12.58
CA ARG A 28 -2.87 1.75 13.94
C ARG A 28 -4.05 1.70 14.91
N LYS A 29 -5.10 0.94 14.55
CA LYS A 29 -6.36 0.83 15.31
C LYS A 29 -7.08 2.17 15.53
N GLY A 30 -7.03 3.06 14.54
CA GLY A 30 -7.68 4.38 14.59
C GLY A 30 -6.86 5.47 15.27
N LYS A 31 -5.62 5.18 15.71
CA LYS A 31 -4.73 6.17 16.33
C LYS A 31 -4.16 7.17 15.33
N ILE A 32 -4.06 6.79 14.06
CA ILE A 32 -3.54 7.64 12.98
C ILE A 32 -4.72 8.10 12.13
N LYS A 33 -4.91 9.42 12.04
CA LYS A 33 -5.80 10.04 11.05
C LYS A 33 -5.04 10.11 9.73
N LEU A 34 -5.47 9.32 8.75
CA LEU A 34 -4.93 9.41 7.40
C LEU A 34 -5.58 10.61 6.72
N GLU A 35 -4.77 11.60 6.38
CA GLU A 35 -5.22 12.73 5.58
C GLU A 35 -5.48 12.27 4.15
N LYS A 36 -6.38 12.98 3.47
CA LYS A 36 -6.53 12.77 2.03
C LYS A 36 -5.25 13.23 1.35
N PRO A 37 -4.69 12.45 0.42
CA PRO A 37 -3.61 12.93 -0.41
C PRO A 37 -4.06 14.21 -1.12
N SER A 38 -3.29 15.28 -1.01
CA SER A 38 -3.54 16.55 -1.67
C SER A 38 -2.29 17.03 -2.40
N ASP A 39 -2.45 17.79 -3.48
CA ASP A 39 -1.33 18.43 -4.17
C ASP A 39 -0.81 19.63 -3.36
N VAL A 40 0.22 20.29 -3.89
CA VAL A 40 0.86 21.47 -3.26
C VAL A 40 -0.11 22.66 -3.14
N LEU A 41 -1.22 22.64 -3.88
CA LEU A 41 -2.26 23.67 -3.88
C LEU A 41 -3.45 23.29 -2.98
N GLY A 42 -3.40 22.13 -2.32
CA GLY A 42 -4.47 21.64 -1.45
C GLY A 42 -5.63 20.97 -2.18
N ASN A 43 -5.52 20.70 -3.48
CA ASN A 43 -6.53 19.93 -4.20
C ASN A 43 -6.39 18.45 -3.84
N ASP A 44 -7.51 17.79 -3.53
CA ASP A 44 -7.56 16.34 -3.33
C ASP A 44 -6.92 15.64 -4.56
N LEU A 45 -5.81 14.92 -4.33
CA LEU A 45 -5.22 14.05 -5.34
C LEU A 45 -6.17 12.89 -5.54
N LEU A 46 -6.82 12.85 -6.69
CA LEU A 46 -7.55 11.67 -7.11
C LEU A 46 -6.54 10.54 -7.28
N TYR A 47 -6.82 9.39 -6.65
CA TYR A 47 -6.18 8.14 -7.05
C TYR A 47 -6.29 8.02 -8.56
N THR A 48 -5.20 7.65 -9.22
CA THR A 48 -5.16 7.62 -10.68
C THR A 48 -6.33 6.76 -11.18
N ASN A 49 -7.16 7.34 -12.05
CA ASN A 49 -8.43 6.75 -12.48
C ASN A 49 -8.29 5.28 -12.93
N PHE A 50 -7.14 4.90 -13.48
CA PHE A 50 -6.86 3.53 -13.88
C PHE A 50 -6.89 2.54 -12.69
N ILE A 51 -6.34 2.87 -11.52
CA ILE A 51 -6.34 1.97 -10.35
C ILE A 51 -7.76 1.80 -9.84
N LEU A 52 -8.54 2.88 -9.80
CA LEU A 52 -9.94 2.84 -9.40
C LEU A 52 -10.76 1.96 -10.34
N ASP A 53 -10.52 2.08 -11.65
CA ASP A 53 -11.16 1.26 -12.67
C ASP A 53 -10.83 -0.23 -12.49
N LEU A 54 -9.54 -0.57 -12.32
CA LEU A 54 -9.10 -1.95 -12.02
C LEU A 54 -9.69 -2.50 -10.70
N LEU A 55 -9.93 -1.65 -9.71
CA LEU A 55 -10.49 -2.05 -8.42
C LEU A 55 -12.01 -2.24 -8.44
N THR A 56 -12.73 -1.50 -9.29
CA THR A 56 -14.18 -1.32 -9.16
C THR A 56 -15.00 -1.68 -10.40
N ASN A 57 -14.41 -1.71 -11.60
CA ASN A 57 -15.12 -1.92 -12.85
C ASN A 57 -14.93 -3.36 -13.38
N PRO A 58 -15.93 -4.24 -13.25
CA PRO A 58 -15.83 -5.63 -13.74
C PRO A 58 -15.76 -5.74 -15.27
N ASN A 59 -16.12 -4.68 -16.00
CA ASN A 59 -16.05 -4.66 -17.46
C ASN A 59 -14.64 -4.32 -17.97
N ASN A 60 -13.75 -3.86 -17.10
CA ASN A 60 -12.35 -3.65 -17.48
C ASN A 60 -11.72 -5.04 -17.77
N PRO A 61 -11.06 -5.23 -18.93
CA PRO A 61 -10.47 -6.52 -19.31
C PRO A 61 -9.43 -7.04 -18.31
N ASP A 62 -8.73 -6.13 -17.63
CA ASP A 62 -7.70 -6.44 -16.65
C ASP A 62 -8.25 -6.59 -15.22
N TYR A 63 -9.54 -6.34 -14.97
CA TYR A 63 -10.14 -6.40 -13.64
C TYR A 63 -9.83 -7.72 -12.93
N LYS A 64 -10.10 -8.85 -13.60
CA LYS A 64 -9.89 -10.17 -13.01
C LYS A 64 -8.41 -10.43 -12.74
N ASN A 65 -7.55 -10.18 -13.73
CA ASN A 65 -6.11 -10.37 -13.60
C ASN A 65 -5.52 -9.52 -12.46
N PHE A 66 -5.99 -8.28 -12.33
CA PHE A 66 -5.57 -7.39 -11.26
C PHE A 66 -5.99 -7.92 -9.89
N HIS A 67 -7.25 -8.32 -9.69
CA HIS A 67 -7.71 -8.86 -8.41
C HIS A 67 -7.03 -10.17 -8.03
N ASP A 68 -6.77 -11.05 -9.01
CA ASP A 68 -6.07 -12.32 -8.80
C ASP A 68 -4.61 -12.08 -8.35
N ASN A 69 -3.95 -11.05 -8.89
CA ASN A 69 -2.54 -10.74 -8.63
C ASN A 69 -2.30 -9.56 -7.67
N ILE A 70 -3.35 -8.97 -7.08
CA ILE A 70 -3.23 -7.73 -6.31
C ILE A 70 -2.29 -7.85 -5.09
N ARG A 71 -2.12 -9.06 -4.54
CA ARG A 71 -1.13 -9.30 -3.47
C ARG A 71 0.29 -9.04 -3.98
N SER A 72 0.64 -9.57 -5.14
CA SER A 72 1.96 -9.38 -5.76
C SER A 72 2.21 -7.91 -6.08
N TYR A 73 1.20 -7.19 -6.60
CA TYR A 73 1.29 -5.75 -6.80
C TYR A 73 1.52 -4.99 -5.49
N ASN A 74 0.73 -5.28 -4.44
CA ASN A 74 0.90 -4.65 -3.13
C ASN A 74 2.28 -4.92 -2.52
N SER A 75 2.81 -6.15 -2.69
CA SER A 75 4.16 -6.50 -2.25
C SER A 75 5.23 -5.73 -3.01
N ALA A 76 5.12 -5.63 -4.35
CA ALA A 76 6.05 -4.87 -5.17
C ALA A 76 6.03 -3.36 -4.85
N VAL A 77 4.85 -2.78 -4.67
CA VAL A 77 4.69 -1.37 -4.28
C VAL A 77 5.25 -1.12 -2.87
N SER A 78 4.98 -2.03 -1.93
CA SER A 78 5.54 -1.94 -0.57
C SER A 78 7.06 -1.94 -0.61
N LEU A 79 7.66 -2.85 -1.40
CA LEU A 79 9.11 -2.91 -1.62
C LEU A 79 9.65 -1.61 -2.24
N ALA A 80 8.99 -1.08 -3.27
CA ALA A 80 9.40 0.17 -3.91
C ALA A 80 9.31 1.38 -2.95
N SER A 81 8.40 1.34 -1.97
CA SER A 81 8.24 2.38 -0.96
C SER A 81 9.22 2.26 0.23
N MET A 82 10.06 1.23 0.26
CA MET A 82 11.06 1.07 1.33
C MET A 82 12.20 2.07 1.15
N GLY A 83 12.51 2.80 2.23
CA GLY A 83 13.70 3.64 2.28
C GLY A 83 14.95 2.76 2.31
N ALA A 84 15.82 2.92 1.32
CA ALA A 84 17.15 2.31 1.35
C ALA A 84 18.16 3.31 1.93
N LYS A 85 19.04 2.83 2.81
CA LYS A 85 20.16 3.63 3.32
C LYS A 85 21.41 3.25 2.53
N VAL A 86 22.11 4.26 2.06
CA VAL A 86 23.48 4.09 1.55
C VAL A 86 24.35 3.69 2.73
N VAL A 87 25.12 2.62 2.57
CA VAL A 87 26.07 2.17 3.60
C VAL A 87 27.43 2.05 2.96
N ASP A 88 28.39 2.79 3.49
CA ASP A 88 29.79 2.61 3.14
C ASP A 88 30.34 1.44 3.95
N PHE A 89 30.78 0.40 3.24
CA PHE A 89 31.51 -0.71 3.83
C PHE A 89 33.00 -0.35 3.90
N SER A 90 33.64 -0.62 5.04
CA SER A 90 35.04 -0.27 5.33
C SER A 90 36.09 -1.04 4.51
N GLY A 91 35.71 -1.66 3.39
CA GLY A 91 36.56 -2.56 2.59
C GLY A 91 36.72 -2.20 1.12
N GLY A 92 36.38 -0.99 0.67
CA GLY A 92 36.57 -0.57 -0.73
C GLY A 92 35.72 -1.36 -1.73
N GLY A 93 34.46 -1.64 -1.38
CA GLY A 93 33.49 -2.31 -2.26
C GLY A 93 32.69 -1.32 -3.13
N PRO A 94 31.94 -1.82 -4.13
CA PRO A 94 31.03 -1.00 -4.92
C PRO A 94 29.97 -0.33 -4.05
N TYR A 95 29.33 0.70 -4.57
CA TYR A 95 28.27 1.43 -3.90
C TYR A 95 27.06 0.52 -3.62
N VAL A 96 26.64 0.43 -2.36
CA VAL A 96 25.55 -0.47 -1.92
C VAL A 96 24.48 0.29 -1.17
N PHE A 97 23.23 -0.02 -1.53
CA PHE A 97 22.05 0.37 -0.77
C PHE A 97 21.64 -0.77 0.16
N LYS A 98 21.62 -0.51 1.47
CA LYS A 98 21.05 -1.41 2.47
C LYS A 98 19.57 -1.11 2.63
N VAL A 99 18.73 -2.04 2.17
CA VAL A 99 17.29 -2.03 2.42
C VAL A 99 17.04 -2.66 3.79
N HIS A 100 16.36 -1.95 4.68
CA HIS A 100 15.79 -2.57 5.89
C HIS A 100 14.36 -2.98 5.54
N VAL A 101 14.14 -4.30 5.48
CA VAL A 101 12.83 -4.92 5.23
C VAL A 101 12.24 -5.36 6.57
#